data_AF-A0A4R1JYS0-F1
#
_entry.id   AF-A0A4R1JYS0-F1
#
_cell.length_a   1.000
_cell.length_b   1.000
_cell.length_c   1.000
_cell.angle_alpha   90.00
_cell.angle_beta   90.00
_cell.angle_gamma   90.00
#
_symmetry.space_group_name_H-M   'P 1'
#
loop_
_entity.id
_entity.type
_entity.pdbx_description
1 polymer ?
#
loop_
_entity_poly.entity_id
_entity_poly.type
_entity_poly.pdbx_seq_one_letter_code
_entity_poly.pdbx_strand_id
1 'polypeptide(L)'
;MRKITFTFLIIILYSFTNNKEVLSFGKTDFSETCVNLAHELRKNGHGKLISKSDGKYIEAANFGKILLSISKYDLNSKEIYEIEKVESGKLSKLTWEIKNSQNIKSIEKVIFKTNLIQDITIIDYTIYRKVKPNYIHLRVVQNAFEELNIDKVKYHSFFEERLIGADEAIEELNEIEK
;
A
#
# COMPACT_ATOMS: atom_id res chain seq x y z
N MET A 1 31.81 -6.21 -39.73
CA MET A 1 31.54 -6.20 -38.27
C MET A 1 30.12 -5.70 -37.97
N ARG A 2 29.06 -6.43 -38.35
CA ARG A 2 27.65 -6.03 -38.14
C ARG A 2 26.78 -7.12 -37.49
N LYS A 3 27.35 -8.29 -37.19
CA LYS A 3 26.62 -9.45 -36.63
C LYS A 3 26.69 -9.53 -35.09
N ILE A 4 27.66 -8.87 -34.46
CA ILE A 4 27.89 -8.93 -33.01
C ILE A 4 26.89 -8.05 -32.24
N THR A 5 26.40 -6.97 -32.86
CA THR A 5 25.42 -6.07 -32.23
C THR A 5 24.02 -6.68 -32.12
N PHE A 6 23.65 -7.59 -33.01
CA PHE A 6 22.33 -8.23 -32.98
C PHE A 6 22.20 -9.28 -31.88
N THR A 7 23.26 -10.03 -31.59
CA THR A 7 23.28 -11.01 -30.48
C THR A 7 23.26 -10.33 -29.11
N PHE A 8 23.89 -9.16 -28.96
CA PHE A 8 23.84 -8.40 -27.71
C PHE A 8 22.43 -7.84 -27.41
N LEU A 9 21.68 -7.43 -28.44
CA LEU A 9 20.31 -6.93 -28.26
C LEU A 9 19.35 -8.06 -27.84
N ILE A 10 19.54 -9.28 -28.36
CA ILE A 10 18.74 -10.46 -28.00
C ILE A 10 19.03 -10.91 -26.55
N ILE A 11 20.27 -10.80 -26.08
CA ILE A 11 20.63 -11.14 -24.70
C ILE A 11 20.06 -10.11 -23.70
N ILE A 12 20.05 -8.82 -24.03
CA ILE A 12 19.43 -7.78 -23.19
C ILE A 12 17.90 -7.95 -23.14
N LEU A 13 17.26 -8.35 -24.25
CA LEU A 13 15.84 -8.69 -24.27
C LEU A 13 15.54 -9.98 -23.50
N TYR A 14 16.47 -10.93 -23.45
CA TYR A 14 16.36 -12.12 -22.59
C TYR A 14 16.59 -11.83 -21.10
N SER A 15 17.30 -10.76 -20.71
CA SER A 15 17.32 -10.36 -19.29
C SER A 15 15.96 -9.84 -18.77
N PHE A 16 15.01 -9.58 -19.68
CA PHE A 16 13.61 -9.32 -19.35
C PHE A 16 12.72 -10.58 -19.40
N THR A 17 13.27 -11.79 -19.60
CA THR A 17 12.47 -13.01 -19.47
C THR A 17 12.21 -13.30 -18.00
N ASN A 18 11.08 -12.78 -17.52
CA ASN A 18 10.01 -13.58 -16.92
C ASN A 18 10.51 -14.80 -16.11
N ASN A 19 11.19 -14.55 -14.99
CA ASN A 19 11.39 -15.57 -13.97
C ASN A 19 10.03 -15.81 -13.28
N LYS A 20 9.13 -16.50 -13.97
CA LYS A 20 7.95 -17.12 -13.37
C LYS A 20 8.42 -18.31 -12.56
N GLU A 21 9.07 -18.03 -11.44
CA GLU A 21 9.26 -19.06 -10.44
C GLU A 21 7.89 -19.36 -9.81
N VAL A 22 7.53 -20.63 -9.76
CA VAL A 22 6.47 -21.12 -8.87
C VAL A 22 7.06 -21.08 -7.45
N LEU A 23 7.29 -19.88 -6.94
CA LEU A 23 7.78 -19.69 -5.58
C LEU A 23 6.66 -20.09 -4.63
N SER A 24 7.02 -20.94 -3.68
CA SER A 24 6.21 -21.24 -2.51
C SER A 24 5.78 -19.92 -1.86
N PHE A 25 4.47 -19.83 -1.58
CA PHE A 25 3.77 -18.78 -0.83
C PHE A 25 4.65 -17.61 -0.34
N GLY A 26 4.93 -16.65 -1.21
CA GLY A 26 5.58 -15.41 -0.79
C GLY A 26 4.63 -14.62 0.11
N LYS A 27 4.99 -14.37 1.37
CA LYS A 27 4.22 -13.48 2.23
C LYS A 27 4.26 -12.06 1.63
N THR A 28 3.09 -11.47 1.38
CA THR A 28 3.05 -10.06 0.95
C THR A 28 3.35 -9.14 2.13
N ASP A 29 3.07 -9.59 3.35
CA ASP A 29 3.06 -8.82 4.60
C ASP A 29 1.95 -7.75 4.65
N PHE A 30 1.02 -7.73 3.69
CA PHE A 30 -0.08 -6.76 3.65
C PHE A 30 -0.99 -6.89 4.87
N SER A 31 -1.42 -8.11 5.20
CA SER A 31 -2.28 -8.35 6.35
C SER A 31 -1.60 -7.96 7.66
N GLU A 32 -0.33 -8.38 7.83
CA GLU A 32 0.48 -8.06 8.99
C GLU A 32 0.68 -6.54 9.14
N THR A 33 1.00 -5.86 8.04
CA THR A 33 1.15 -4.40 8.01
C THR A 33 -0.14 -3.70 8.43
N CYS A 34 -1.30 -4.12 7.90
CA CYS A 34 -2.59 -3.55 8.28
C CYS A 34 -2.90 -3.74 9.77
N VAL A 35 -2.61 -4.93 10.32
CA VAL A 35 -2.81 -5.25 11.73
C VAL A 35 -1.90 -4.39 12.62
N ASN A 36 -0.62 -4.28 12.27
CA ASN A 36 0.35 -3.49 13.02
C ASN A 36 -0.05 -2.00 13.04
N LEU A 37 -0.36 -1.41 11.87
CA LEU A 37 -0.84 -0.03 11.78
C LEU A 37 -2.13 0.19 12.60
N ALA A 38 -3.08 -0.75 12.54
CA ALA A 38 -4.31 -0.66 13.33
C ALA A 38 -4.05 -0.69 14.84
N HIS A 39 -3.10 -1.50 15.29
CA HIS A 39 -2.68 -1.53 16.70
C HIS A 39 -1.98 -0.24 17.12
N GLU A 40 -1.07 0.28 16.30
CA GLU A 40 -0.39 1.55 16.57
C GLU A 40 -1.37 2.72 16.68
N LEU A 41 -2.32 2.82 15.76
CA LEU A 41 -3.35 3.87 15.79
C LEU A 41 -4.25 3.78 17.02
N ARG A 42 -4.47 2.57 17.57
CA ARG A 42 -5.23 2.40 18.81
C ARG A 42 -4.42 2.72 20.06
N LYS A 43 -3.13 2.40 20.06
CA LYS A 43 -2.25 2.58 21.22
C LYS A 43 -1.75 4.02 21.34
N ASN A 44 -1.38 4.63 20.21
CA ASN A 44 -0.66 5.90 20.13
C ASN A 44 -1.46 6.99 19.40
N GLY A 45 -2.70 6.72 18.99
CA GLY A 45 -3.49 7.60 18.13
C GLY A 45 -4.54 8.45 18.83
N HIS A 46 -4.38 8.73 20.13
CA HIS A 46 -5.22 9.73 20.81
C HIS A 46 -5.14 11.06 20.03
N GLY A 47 -6.28 11.66 19.69
CA GLY A 47 -6.36 12.93 18.94
C GLY A 47 -5.94 12.86 17.46
N LYS A 48 -5.64 11.69 16.89
CA LYS A 48 -5.27 11.61 15.46
C LYS A 48 -6.51 11.49 14.58
N LEU A 49 -6.68 12.41 13.64
CA LEU A 49 -7.73 12.38 12.62
C LEU A 49 -7.19 11.91 11.27
N ILE A 50 -8.02 11.23 10.49
CA ILE A 50 -7.71 10.78 9.13
C ILE A 50 -8.73 11.42 8.20
N SER A 51 -8.27 12.13 7.18
CA SER A 51 -9.17 12.81 6.23
C SER A 51 -9.62 11.85 5.14
N LYS A 52 -10.91 11.90 4.81
CA LYS A 52 -11.53 11.18 3.69
C LYS A 52 -11.59 12.07 2.45
N SER A 53 -11.77 11.46 1.29
CA SER A 53 -11.95 12.17 0.01
C SER A 53 -13.13 13.13 -0.04
N ASP A 54 -14.13 12.98 0.85
CA ASP A 54 -15.26 13.91 0.99
C ASP A 54 -14.98 15.05 2.00
N GLY A 55 -13.72 15.21 2.44
CA GLY A 55 -13.30 16.21 3.41
C GLY A 55 -13.63 15.85 4.86
N LYS A 56 -14.30 14.72 5.12
CA LYS A 56 -14.67 14.32 6.48
C LYS A 56 -13.52 13.65 7.20
N TYR A 57 -13.43 13.90 8.51
CA TYR A 57 -12.45 13.27 9.37
C TYR A 57 -12.98 11.97 10.00
N ILE A 58 -12.08 11.06 10.32
CA ILE A 58 -12.34 9.88 11.15
C ILE A 58 -11.21 9.72 12.17
N GLU A 59 -11.57 9.43 13.41
CA GLU A 59 -10.58 9.14 14.46
C GLU A 59 -9.70 7.95 14.09
N ALA A 60 -8.42 8.01 14.47
CA ALA A 60 -7.43 6.96 14.23
C ALA A 60 -7.87 5.58 14.72
N ALA A 61 -8.51 5.49 15.88
CA ALA A 61 -9.04 4.22 16.41
C ALA A 61 -10.12 3.61 15.50
N ASN A 62 -10.98 4.46 14.92
CA ASN A 62 -12.02 4.04 13.98
C ASN A 62 -11.44 3.72 12.60
N PHE A 63 -10.44 4.47 12.14
CA PHE A 63 -9.67 4.13 10.95
C PHE A 63 -8.94 2.78 11.11
N GLY A 64 -8.43 2.47 12.29
CA GLY A 64 -7.85 1.15 12.60
C GLY A 64 -8.83 -0.02 12.38
N LYS A 65 -10.14 0.18 12.54
CA LYS A 65 -11.15 -0.84 12.21
C LYS A 65 -11.23 -1.08 10.69
N ILE A 66 -11.03 -0.03 9.88
CA ILE A 66 -10.99 -0.13 8.41
C ILE A 66 -9.77 -0.95 7.99
N LEU A 67 -8.59 -0.66 8.55
CA LEU A 67 -7.35 -1.42 8.30
C LEU A 67 -7.52 -2.91 8.62
N LEU A 68 -8.12 -3.25 9.76
CA LEU A 68 -8.42 -4.66 10.09
C LEU A 68 -9.44 -5.31 9.15
N SER A 69 -10.38 -4.53 8.62
CA SER A 69 -11.37 -5.05 7.67
C SER A 69 -10.72 -5.39 6.32
N ILE A 70 -9.74 -4.59 5.88
CA ILE A 70 -9.05 -4.83 4.62
C ILE A 70 -7.90 -5.84 4.73
N SER A 71 -7.33 -6.08 5.92
CA SER A 71 -6.21 -7.01 6.11
C SER A 71 -6.50 -8.44 5.61
N LYS A 72 -7.79 -8.82 5.59
CA LYS A 72 -8.26 -10.12 5.06
C LYS A 72 -8.10 -10.28 3.54
N TYR A 73 -7.74 -9.23 2.80
CA TYR A 73 -7.61 -9.26 1.34
C TYR A 73 -6.20 -9.61 0.85
N ASP A 74 -5.35 -10.08 1.75
CA ASP A 74 -4.04 -10.67 1.42
C ASP A 74 -4.20 -12.01 0.65
N LEU A 75 -3.06 -12.60 0.23
CA LEU A 75 -3.01 -13.88 -0.46
C LEU A 75 -3.66 -14.99 0.37
N ASN A 76 -4.50 -15.77 -0.29
CA ASN A 76 -5.13 -16.97 0.22
C ASN A 76 -4.28 -18.22 -0.09
N SER A 77 -3.98 -19.03 0.93
CA SER A 77 -3.21 -20.28 0.82
C SER A 77 -3.84 -21.35 -0.07
N LYS A 78 -5.13 -21.21 -0.40
CA LYS A 78 -5.86 -22.12 -1.28
C LYS A 78 -5.80 -21.74 -2.76
N GLU A 79 -5.26 -20.56 -3.09
CA GLU A 79 -5.17 -20.08 -4.47
C GLU A 79 -3.75 -20.26 -5.02
N ILE A 80 -3.63 -20.43 -6.34
CA ILE A 80 -2.36 -20.59 -7.04
C ILE A 80 -2.03 -19.26 -7.73
N TYR A 81 -0.82 -18.76 -7.53
CA TYR A 81 -0.36 -17.46 -8.02
C TYR A 81 0.81 -17.62 -8.97
N GLU A 82 0.82 -16.83 -10.04
CA GLU A 82 2.04 -16.56 -10.81
C GLU A 82 2.72 -15.35 -10.18
N ILE A 83 4.02 -15.48 -9.87
CA ILE A 83 4.79 -14.42 -9.23
C ILE A 83 5.72 -13.80 -10.26
N GLU A 84 5.66 -12.48 -10.39
CA GLU A 84 6.62 -11.68 -11.14
C GLU A 84 7.42 -10.83 -10.17
N LYS A 85 8.74 -10.84 -10.32
CA LYS A 85 9.66 -10.03 -9.52
C LYS A 85 10.47 -9.12 -10.43
N VAL A 86 10.49 -7.83 -10.11
CA VAL A 86 11.29 -6.81 -10.81
C VAL A 86 12.12 -6.04 -9.78
N GLU A 87 13.43 -5.96 -10.00
CA GLU A 87 14.34 -5.19 -9.15
C GLU A 87 15.10 -4.17 -10.01
N SER A 88 15.19 -2.93 -9.53
CA SER A 88 15.93 -1.85 -10.19
C SER A 88 16.46 -0.85 -9.17
N GLY A 89 17.75 -0.95 -8.84
CA GLY A 89 18.43 -0.04 -7.92
C GLY A 89 17.73 0.06 -6.56
N LYS A 90 17.00 1.15 -6.35
CA LYS A 90 16.27 1.48 -5.13
C LYS A 90 14.86 0.89 -5.05
N LEU A 91 14.39 0.29 -6.14
CA LEU A 91 13.02 -0.19 -6.31
C LEU A 91 12.99 -1.72 -6.40
N SER A 92 12.09 -2.35 -5.64
CA SER A 92 11.73 -3.76 -5.75
C SER A 92 10.22 -3.86 -5.92
N LYS A 93 9.77 -4.60 -6.92
CA LYS A 93 8.35 -4.88 -7.18
C LYS A 93 8.13 -6.38 -7.21
N LEU A 94 7.09 -6.81 -6.49
CA LEU A 94 6.56 -8.17 -6.54
C LEU A 94 5.09 -8.08 -6.97
N THR A 95 4.72 -8.85 -7.98
CA THR A 95 3.33 -8.99 -8.44
C THR A 95 2.91 -10.44 -8.29
N TRP A 96 1.78 -10.68 -7.65
CA TRP A 96 1.10 -11.96 -7.59
C TRP A 96 -0.14 -11.88 -8.47
N GLU A 97 -0.15 -12.57 -9.60
CA GLU A 97 -1.31 -12.64 -10.49
C GLU A 97 -2.04 -13.98 -10.35
N ILE A 98 -3.38 -13.93 -10.28
CA ILE A 98 -4.20 -15.15 -10.33
C ILE A 98 -4.99 -15.21 -11.62
N LYS A 99 -4.73 -16.24 -12.44
CA LYS A 99 -5.48 -16.46 -13.67
C LYS A 99 -6.94 -16.89 -13.42
N ASN A 100 -7.17 -17.74 -12.40
CA ASN A 100 -8.46 -18.42 -12.18
C ASN A 100 -9.18 -18.09 -10.84
N SER A 101 -8.83 -17.03 -10.11
CA SER A 101 -9.52 -16.71 -8.84
C SER A 101 -10.90 -16.13 -9.08
N GLN A 102 -11.82 -16.37 -8.16
CA GLN A 102 -13.13 -15.74 -8.14
C GLN A 102 -13.11 -14.34 -7.51
N ASN A 103 -12.09 -14.02 -6.70
CA ASN A 103 -12.09 -12.86 -5.82
C ASN A 103 -10.96 -11.86 -6.09
N ILE A 104 -9.73 -12.34 -6.27
CA ILE A 104 -8.53 -11.51 -6.45
C ILE A 104 -8.07 -11.60 -7.91
N LYS A 105 -7.69 -10.47 -8.50
CA LYS A 105 -7.08 -10.42 -9.83
C LYS A 105 -5.56 -10.43 -9.70
N SER A 106 -5.04 -9.48 -8.92
CA SER A 106 -3.62 -9.39 -8.63
C SER A 106 -3.37 -8.66 -7.32
N ILE A 107 -2.21 -8.94 -6.72
CA ILE A 107 -1.62 -8.16 -5.63
C ILE A 107 -0.27 -7.66 -6.10
N GLU A 108 0.05 -6.41 -5.83
CA GLU A 108 1.34 -5.80 -6.12
C GLU A 108 1.92 -5.23 -4.83
N LYS A 109 3.19 -5.49 -4.57
CA LYS A 109 3.99 -4.86 -3.51
C LYS A 109 5.16 -4.15 -4.16
N VAL A 110 5.24 -2.85 -4.01
CA VAL A 110 6.37 -2.03 -4.46
C VAL A 110 7.07 -1.47 -3.24
N ILE A 111 8.36 -1.74 -3.13
CA ILE A 111 9.23 -1.22 -2.08
C ILE A 111 10.21 -0.25 -2.72
N PHE A 112 10.26 0.96 -2.21
CA PHE A 112 11.27 1.95 -2.56
C PHE A 112 12.12 2.26 -1.33
N LYS A 113 13.45 2.19 -1.47
CA LYS A 113 14.41 2.53 -0.42
C LYS A 113 15.34 3.64 -0.90
N THR A 114 15.46 4.73 -0.14
CA THR A 114 16.51 5.73 -0.39
C THR A 114 17.81 5.37 0.33
N ASN A 115 18.93 5.89 -0.16
CA ASN A 115 20.27 5.72 0.43
C ASN A 115 20.73 7.02 1.12
N LEU A 116 19.80 7.88 1.55
CA LEU A 116 20.12 9.13 2.24
C LEU A 116 20.40 8.84 3.72
N ILE A 117 20.99 9.81 4.43
CA ILE A 117 21.39 9.73 5.86
C ILE A 117 20.25 9.22 6.76
N GLN A 118 18.99 9.39 6.32
CA GLN A 118 17.83 8.70 6.86
C GLN A 118 17.27 7.76 5.76
N ASP A 119 17.39 6.45 5.98
CA ASP A 119 16.84 5.42 5.09
C ASP A 119 15.30 5.48 5.11
N ILE A 120 14.72 6.30 4.25
CA ILE A 120 13.26 6.31 4.01
C ILE A 120 12.92 5.06 3.20
N THR A 121 12.04 4.23 3.77
CA THR A 121 11.41 3.11 3.06
C THR A 121 9.94 3.44 2.82
N ILE A 122 9.53 3.36 1.56
CA ILE A 122 8.13 3.48 1.13
C ILE A 122 7.69 2.11 0.66
N ILE A 123 6.54 1.65 1.16
CA ILE A 123 5.92 0.38 0.75
C ILE A 123 4.52 0.69 0.24
N ASP A 124 4.31 0.41 -1.03
CA ASP A 124 3.02 0.49 -1.70
C ASP A 124 2.46 -0.92 -1.89
N TYR A 125 1.29 -1.17 -1.29
CA TYR A 125 0.48 -2.36 -1.57
C TYR A 125 -0.66 -1.98 -2.49
N THR A 126 -0.86 -2.72 -3.57
CA THR A 126 -2.00 -2.53 -4.46
C THR A 126 -2.69 -3.85 -4.72
N ILE A 127 -3.99 -3.92 -4.44
CA ILE A 127 -4.81 -5.13 -4.59
C ILE A 127 -5.92 -4.83 -5.58
N TYR A 128 -5.95 -5.59 -6.67
CA TYR A 128 -7.03 -5.57 -7.65
C TYR A 128 -7.92 -6.80 -7.43
N ARG A 129 -9.22 -6.57 -7.30
CA ARG A 129 -10.22 -7.60 -7.00
C ARG A 129 -11.29 -7.65 -8.08
N LYS A 130 -11.91 -8.83 -8.25
CA LYS A 130 -13.02 -9.06 -9.18
C LYS A 130 -14.38 -8.69 -8.57
N VAL A 131 -14.44 -8.57 -7.24
CA VAL A 131 -15.62 -8.20 -6.46
C VAL A 131 -15.30 -7.00 -5.58
N LYS A 132 -16.33 -6.23 -5.19
CA LYS A 132 -16.13 -5.02 -4.40
C LYS A 132 -15.52 -5.28 -3.00
N PRO A 133 -14.68 -4.37 -2.48
CA PRO A 133 -14.01 -3.30 -3.22
C PRO A 133 -13.10 -3.85 -4.32
N ASN A 134 -13.13 -3.25 -5.51
CA ASN A 134 -12.41 -3.70 -6.70
C ASN A 134 -10.94 -3.26 -6.67
N TYR A 135 -10.64 -2.19 -5.92
CA TYR A 135 -9.31 -1.62 -5.80
C TYR A 135 -9.02 -1.26 -4.35
N ILE A 136 -7.85 -1.67 -3.86
CA ILE A 136 -7.30 -1.23 -2.58
C ILE A 136 -5.86 -0.82 -2.81
N HIS A 137 -5.47 0.35 -2.34
CA HIS A 137 -4.07 0.79 -2.32
C HIS A 137 -3.73 1.29 -0.93
N LEU A 138 -2.64 0.77 -0.34
CA LEU A 138 -2.13 1.20 0.95
C LEU A 138 -0.67 1.62 0.78
N ARG A 139 -0.36 2.87 1.14
CA ARG A 139 1.00 3.38 1.23
C ARG A 139 1.43 3.51 2.68
N VAL A 140 2.63 3.01 2.94
CA VAL A 140 3.29 3.05 4.25
C VAL A 140 4.67 3.68 4.08
N VAL A 141 4.98 4.69 4.90
CA VAL A 141 6.29 5.36 4.92
C VAL A 141 6.90 5.19 6.27
N GLN A 142 8.11 4.60 6.31
CA GLN A 142 8.83 4.33 7.55
C GLN A 142 7.97 3.61 8.60
N ASN A 143 7.20 2.62 8.15
CA ASN A 143 6.24 1.84 8.95
C ASN A 143 5.02 2.63 9.47
N ALA A 144 4.83 3.89 9.10
CA ALA A 144 3.66 4.69 9.44
C ALA A 144 2.66 4.76 8.28
N PHE A 145 1.37 4.87 8.63
CA PHE A 145 0.29 5.07 7.67
C PHE A 145 0.43 6.43 6.95
N GLU A 146 0.40 6.42 5.61
CA GLU A 146 0.36 7.64 4.80
C GLU A 146 -0.96 7.76 4.03
N GLU A 147 -1.29 6.76 3.21
CA GLU A 147 -2.46 6.81 2.32
C GLU A 147 -3.15 5.45 2.24
N LEU A 148 -4.49 5.45 2.20
CA LEU A 148 -5.30 4.29 1.86
C LEU A 148 -6.39 4.70 0.86
N ASN A 149 -6.45 4.03 -0.29
CA ASN A 149 -7.54 4.14 -1.24
C ASN A 149 -8.34 2.83 -1.26
N ILE A 150 -9.66 2.92 -1.14
CA ILE A 150 -10.60 1.81 -1.33
C ILE A 150 -11.60 2.25 -2.39
N ASP A 151 -11.50 1.68 -3.59
CA ASP A 151 -12.20 2.15 -4.79
C ASP A 151 -12.04 3.67 -5.01
N LYS A 152 -13.10 4.44 -4.76
CA LYS A 152 -13.13 5.90 -4.92
C LYS A 152 -12.87 6.66 -3.61
N VAL A 153 -12.89 5.96 -2.47
CA VAL A 153 -12.71 6.58 -1.15
C VAL A 153 -11.23 6.60 -0.84
N LYS A 154 -10.70 7.80 -0.60
CA LYS A 154 -9.30 8.00 -0.23
C LYS A 154 -9.21 8.43 1.23
N TYR A 155 -8.18 7.96 1.91
CA TYR A 155 -7.84 8.29 3.29
C TYR A 155 -6.38 8.72 3.34
N HIS A 156 -6.08 9.82 4.03
CA HIS A 156 -4.71 10.30 4.19
C HIS A 156 -4.45 10.63 5.65
N SER A 157 -3.22 10.38 6.09
CA SER A 157 -2.81 10.72 7.45
C SER A 157 -2.83 12.24 7.64
N PHE A 158 -3.48 12.67 8.72
CA PHE A 158 -3.52 14.05 9.13
C PHE A 158 -3.08 14.11 10.60
N PHE A 159 -1.86 14.58 10.85
CA PHE A 159 -1.30 14.60 12.20
C PHE A 159 -1.52 15.97 12.84
N GLU A 160 -2.42 16.02 13.83
CA GLU A 160 -2.68 17.21 14.65
C GLU A 160 -1.50 17.62 15.56
N GLU A 161 -0.41 16.84 15.62
CA GLU A 161 0.83 17.31 16.26
C GLU A 161 1.42 18.56 15.55
N ARG A 162 0.93 18.90 14.34
CA ARG A 162 1.16 20.19 13.67
C ARG A 162 0.10 21.27 13.97
N LEU A 163 -0.90 20.96 14.78
CA LEU A 163 -2.07 21.76 15.09
C LEU A 163 -2.21 21.94 16.60
N ILE A 164 -1.18 22.49 17.25
CA ILE A 164 -1.45 23.35 18.39
C ILE A 164 -2.38 24.45 17.84
N GLY A 165 -3.68 24.38 18.13
CA GLY A 165 -4.71 25.29 17.61
C GLY A 165 -5.80 24.68 16.71
N ALA A 166 -5.87 23.35 16.50
CA ALA A 166 -7.03 22.74 15.82
C ALA A 166 -8.33 22.92 16.60
N ASP A 167 -8.29 22.74 17.92
CA ASP A 167 -9.44 22.96 18.79
C ASP A 167 -9.90 24.42 18.73
N GLU A 168 -8.96 25.38 18.71
CA GLU A 168 -9.22 26.82 18.56
C GLU A 168 -9.81 27.16 17.18
N ALA A 169 -9.30 26.55 16.10
CA ALA A 169 -9.82 26.74 14.75
C ALA A 169 -11.21 26.11 14.54
N ILE A 170 -11.49 24.99 15.21
CA ILE A 170 -12.81 24.35 15.22
C ILE A 170 -13.80 25.19 16.04
N GLU A 171 -13.38 25.78 17.17
CA GLU A 171 -14.19 26.75 17.91
C GLU A 171 -14.51 27.99 17.06
N GLU A 172 -13.52 28.61 16.42
CA GLU A 172 -13.75 29.79 15.55
C GLU A 172 -14.67 29.48 14.36
N LEU A 173 -14.52 28.31 13.70
CA LEU A 173 -15.41 27.90 12.60
C LEU A 173 -16.86 27.75 13.05
N ASN A 174 -17.09 27.19 14.26
CA ASN A 174 -18.43 27.01 14.82
C ASN A 174 -19.09 28.33 15.25
N GLU A 175 -18.31 29.38 15.53
CA GLU A 175 -18.83 30.73 15.79
C GLU A 175 -19.25 31.45 14.51
N ILE A 176 -18.58 31.20 13.38
CA ILE A 176 -18.88 31.81 12.09
C ILE A 176 -20.15 31.22 11.45
N GLU A 177 -20.50 29.97 11.77
CA GLU A 177 -21.69 29.28 11.22
C GLU A 177 -23.00 29.48 12.03
N LYS A 178 -23.00 30.35 13.04
CA LYS A 178 -24.19 30.81 13.79
C LYS A 178 -24.71 32.15 13.32
#